data_AF-A0A2S2R9Y7-F1
#
_entry.id   AF-A0A2S2R9Y7-F1
#
_cell.length_a   1.000
_cell.length_b   1.000
_cell.length_c   1.000
_cell.angle_alpha   90.00
_cell.angle_beta   90.00
_cell.angle_gamma   90.00
#
_symmetry.space_group_name_H-M   'P 1'
#
loop_
_entity.id
_entity.type
_entity.pdbx_description
1 polymer ?
#
loop_
_entity_poly.entity_id
_entity_poly.type
_entity_poly.pdbx_seq_one_letter_code
_entity_poly.pdbx_strand_id
1 'polypeptide(L)'
;ETMIDLPKLDSESFIDFDNELKSNIEMMRKLKCFMVLNIKSTSKLSENLNTVIPKIISKSVQLLYSAFGWETNAIKKLNFSKTEAYKILLDVITTKFPDTNQKEICSTLSRWFSGAKDRERGKKKGVLRN
;
A
#
# COMPACT_ATOMS: atom_id res chain seq x y z
N GLU A 1 0.29 -18.22 3.05
CA GLU A 1 -0.79 -18.04 4.03
C GLU A 1 -1.75 -16.98 3.50
N THR A 2 -3.05 -17.27 3.45
CA THR A 2 -4.08 -16.35 2.94
C THR A 2 -4.65 -15.53 4.09
N MET A 3 -4.50 -14.20 4.03
CA MET A 3 -5.22 -13.29 4.93
C MET A 3 -6.63 -13.12 4.37
N ILE A 4 -7.61 -13.78 4.99
CA ILE A 4 -8.99 -13.88 4.48
C ILE A 4 -9.75 -12.55 4.60
N ASP A 5 -9.31 -11.68 5.51
CA ASP A 5 -9.99 -10.44 5.87
C ASP A 5 -9.30 -9.18 5.29
N LEU A 6 -8.74 -9.32 4.08
CA LEU A 6 -8.14 -8.21 3.32
C LEU A 6 -8.74 -8.16 1.89
N PRO A 7 -8.83 -6.96 1.26
CA PRO A 7 -8.37 -5.68 1.76
C PRO A 7 -9.34 -5.04 2.77
N LYS A 8 -8.81 -4.20 3.67
CA LYS A 8 -9.63 -3.35 4.55
C LYS A 8 -10.38 -2.32 3.73
N LEU A 9 -11.70 -2.26 3.93
CA LEU A 9 -12.61 -1.55 3.05
C LEU A 9 -12.85 -0.10 3.48
N ASP A 10 -12.69 0.17 4.77
CA ASP A 10 -12.96 1.47 5.41
C ASP A 10 -11.86 1.83 6.43
N SER A 11 -11.97 3.05 6.97
CA SER A 11 -10.95 3.58 7.87
C SER A 11 -10.90 2.86 9.21
N GLU A 12 -12.05 2.47 9.75
CA GLU A 12 -12.14 1.88 11.09
C GLU A 12 -11.52 0.49 11.09
N SER A 13 -11.92 -0.35 10.14
CA SER A 13 -11.35 -1.69 9.95
C SER A 13 -9.85 -1.67 9.65
N PHE A 14 -9.34 -0.62 8.98
CA PHE A 14 -7.91 -0.46 8.77
C PHE A 14 -7.17 0.00 10.05
N ILE A 15 -7.75 0.90 10.84
CA ILE A 15 -7.16 1.35 12.11
C ILE A 15 -7.10 0.20 13.11
N ASP A 16 -8.16 -0.59 13.24
CA ASP A 16 -8.20 -1.75 14.14
C ASP A 16 -7.16 -2.78 13.74
N PHE A 17 -7.06 -3.07 12.44
CA PHE A 17 -6.02 -3.94 11.89
C PHE A 17 -4.61 -3.41 12.17
N ASP A 18 -4.36 -2.11 11.95
CA ASP A 18 -3.04 -1.53 12.20
C ASP A 18 -2.67 -1.51 13.70
N ASN A 19 -3.67 -1.39 14.58
CA ASN A 19 -3.48 -1.52 16.01
C ASN A 19 -3.20 -2.97 16.42
N GLU A 20 -3.88 -3.95 15.81
CA GLU A 20 -3.61 -5.36 16.02
C GLU A 20 -2.17 -5.72 15.61
N LEU A 21 -1.65 -5.15 14.51
CA LEU A 21 -0.26 -5.37 14.11
C LEU A 21 0.77 -4.93 15.16
N LYS A 22 0.43 -3.99 16.06
CA LYS A 22 1.32 -3.52 17.14
C LYS A 22 1.46 -4.52 18.28
N SER A 23 0.38 -5.23 18.60
CA SER A 23 0.28 -6.08 19.80
C SER A 23 0.26 -7.57 19.49
N ASN A 24 -0.13 -7.96 18.27
CA ASN A 24 -0.25 -9.35 17.83
C ASN A 24 0.91 -9.72 16.88
N ILE A 25 1.92 -10.38 17.46
CA ILE A 25 3.11 -10.86 16.74
C ILE A 25 2.74 -11.85 15.63
N GLU A 26 1.72 -12.68 15.83
CA GLU A 26 1.26 -13.64 14.82
C GLU A 26 0.67 -12.90 13.60
N MET A 27 -0.16 -11.89 13.83
CA MET A 27 -0.73 -11.06 12.77
C MET A 27 0.36 -10.32 11.99
N MET A 28 1.34 -9.74 12.70
CA MET A 28 2.50 -9.10 12.08
C MET A 28 3.27 -10.07 11.17
N ARG A 29 3.52 -11.31 11.64
CA ARG A 29 4.21 -12.35 10.86
C ARG A 29 3.41 -12.78 9.64
N LYS A 30 2.09 -12.97 9.77
CA LYS A 30 1.19 -13.30 8.66
C LYS A 30 1.23 -12.23 7.58
N LEU A 31 1.15 -10.95 7.95
CA LEU A 31 1.24 -9.85 6.99
C LEU A 31 2.62 -9.79 6.32
N LYS A 32 3.71 -9.91 7.08
CA LYS A 32 5.06 -9.93 6.51
C LYS A 32 5.23 -11.07 5.51
N CYS A 33 4.81 -12.29 5.88
CA CYS A 33 4.84 -13.46 5.01
C CYS A 33 4.01 -13.22 3.73
N PHE A 34 2.79 -12.70 3.89
CA PHE A 34 1.93 -12.33 2.77
C PHE A 34 2.62 -11.35 1.81
N MET A 35 3.25 -10.29 2.31
CA MET A 35 3.97 -9.32 1.48
C MET A 35 5.18 -9.97 0.77
N VAL A 36 5.97 -10.77 1.48
CA VAL A 36 7.14 -11.47 0.91
C VAL A 36 6.74 -12.40 -0.25
N LEU A 37 5.59 -13.06 -0.16
CA LEU A 37 5.06 -13.95 -1.20
C LEU A 37 4.51 -13.18 -2.41
N ASN A 38 3.99 -11.97 -2.19
CA ASN A 38 3.38 -11.16 -3.25
C ASN A 38 4.34 -10.17 -3.91
N ILE A 39 5.49 -9.88 -3.28
CA ILE A 39 6.53 -9.01 -3.82
C ILE A 39 7.57 -9.84 -4.57
N LYS A 40 7.66 -9.59 -5.88
CA LYS A 40 8.60 -10.21 -6.81
C LYS A 40 9.79 -9.27 -7.03
N SER A 41 10.99 -9.71 -6.63
CA SER A 41 12.24 -8.94 -6.81
C SER A 41 12.61 -8.72 -8.28
N THR A 42 12.10 -9.56 -9.20
CA THR A 42 12.31 -9.44 -10.65
C THR A 42 11.46 -8.35 -11.31
N SER A 43 10.47 -7.80 -10.59
CA SER A 43 9.55 -6.76 -11.08
C SER A 43 9.90 -5.39 -10.51
N LYS A 44 9.49 -4.31 -11.17
CA LYS A 44 9.75 -2.96 -10.69
C LYS A 44 9.07 -2.71 -9.34
N LEU A 45 9.64 -1.83 -8.51
CA LEU A 45 9.03 -1.47 -7.23
C LEU A 45 7.59 -0.98 -7.40
N SER A 46 7.33 -0.14 -8.40
CA SER A 46 5.99 0.39 -8.69
C SER A 46 4.96 -0.71 -9.02
N GLU A 47 5.36 -1.74 -9.76
CA GLU A 47 4.52 -2.90 -10.09
C GLU A 47 4.19 -3.71 -8.84
N ASN A 48 5.18 -3.89 -7.96
CA ASN A 48 5.00 -4.56 -6.68
C ASN A 48 4.04 -3.77 -5.77
N LEU A 49 4.19 -2.46 -5.65
CA LEU A 49 3.26 -1.61 -4.88
C LEU A 49 1.84 -1.68 -5.45
N ASN A 50 1.69 -1.64 -6.78
CA ASN A 50 0.40 -1.83 -7.46
C ASN A 50 -0.20 -3.23 -7.27
N THR A 51 0.60 -4.23 -6.90
CA THR A 51 0.12 -5.59 -6.64
C THR A 51 -0.21 -5.82 -5.17
N VAL A 52 0.64 -5.36 -4.25
CA VAL A 52 0.55 -5.72 -2.83
C VAL A 52 -0.38 -4.79 -2.05
N ILE A 53 -0.31 -3.48 -2.27
CA ILE A 53 -1.06 -2.52 -1.46
C ILE A 53 -2.59 -2.65 -1.68
N PRO A 54 -3.12 -2.81 -2.91
CA PRO A 54 -4.56 -3.03 -3.11
C PRO A 54 -5.12 -4.30 -2.48
N LYS A 55 -4.24 -5.27 -2.16
CA LYS A 55 -4.64 -6.48 -1.44
C LYS A 55 -4.68 -6.27 0.07
N ILE A 56 -4.24 -5.13 0.60
CA ILE A 56 -4.23 -4.81 2.03
C ILE A 56 -5.25 -3.71 2.34
N ILE A 57 -5.26 -2.65 1.53
CA ILE A 57 -6.19 -1.52 1.70
C ILE A 57 -6.97 -1.28 0.42
N SER A 58 -8.26 -0.98 0.57
CA SER A 58 -9.12 -0.61 -0.54
C SER A 58 -8.77 0.79 -1.06
N LYS A 59 -9.35 1.15 -2.21
CA LYS A 59 -9.28 2.53 -2.72
C LYS A 59 -9.90 3.54 -1.74
N SER A 60 -10.99 3.18 -1.06
CA SER A 60 -11.64 4.04 -0.08
C SER A 60 -10.68 4.40 1.05
N VAL A 61 -9.95 3.42 1.57
CA VAL A 61 -8.88 3.64 2.56
C VAL A 61 -7.74 4.45 1.94
N GLN A 62 -7.27 4.10 0.74
CA GLN A 62 -6.22 4.86 0.05
C GLN A 62 -6.54 6.36 -0.04
N LEU A 63 -7.79 6.74 -0.32
CA LEU A 63 -8.18 8.14 -0.48
C LEU A 63 -8.01 8.97 0.79
N LEU A 64 -8.15 8.34 1.97
CA LEU A 64 -8.01 8.96 3.29
C LEU A 64 -6.55 9.20 3.69
N TYR A 65 -5.63 8.44 3.10
CA TYR A 65 -4.21 8.48 3.44
C TYR A 65 -3.38 9.16 2.34
N SER A 66 -2.28 9.76 2.78
CA SER A 66 -1.15 10.09 1.94
C SER A 66 0.06 9.29 2.43
N ALA A 67 1.08 9.13 1.58
CA ALA A 67 2.26 8.37 1.97
C ALA A 67 2.92 8.92 3.24
N PHE A 68 2.99 10.25 3.40
CA PHE A 68 3.75 10.91 4.48
C PHE A 68 2.99 12.04 5.21
N GLY A 69 1.66 12.10 5.10
CA GLY A 69 0.82 13.10 5.79
C GLY A 69 0.76 14.46 5.09
N TRP A 70 0.85 14.48 3.76
CA TRP A 70 0.76 15.71 2.97
C TRP A 70 -0.67 16.23 2.92
N GLU A 71 -0.80 17.55 3.03
CA GLU A 71 -2.03 18.26 2.74
C GLU A 71 -2.12 18.52 1.24
N THR A 72 -3.23 18.11 0.62
CA THR A 72 -3.48 18.34 -0.81
C THR A 72 -4.82 19.02 -0.97
N ASN A 73 -4.86 20.17 -1.63
CA ASN A 73 -6.09 20.96 -1.84
C ASN A 73 -6.84 21.27 -0.53
N ALA A 74 -6.13 21.68 0.53
CA ALA A 74 -6.68 21.97 1.85
C ALA A 74 -7.34 20.78 2.58
N ILE A 75 -7.18 19.56 2.08
CA ILE A 75 -7.62 18.34 2.75
C ILE A 75 -6.41 17.67 3.40
N LYS A 76 -6.41 17.65 4.73
CA LYS A 76 -5.39 16.97 5.54
C LYS A 76 -5.64 15.47 5.52
N LYS A 77 -4.79 14.73 4.80
CA LYS A 77 -4.84 13.26 4.75
C LYS A 77 -4.06 12.65 5.92
N LEU A 78 -4.47 11.45 6.33
CA LEU A 78 -3.74 10.66 7.32
C LEU A 78 -2.36 10.25 6.78
N ASN A 79 -1.42 10.00 7.70
CA ASN A 79 -0.04 9.66 7.35
C ASN A 79 0.15 8.14 7.35
N PHE A 80 0.27 7.54 6.16
CA PHE A 80 0.47 6.10 6.02
C PHE A 80 1.82 5.65 6.57
N SER A 81 2.88 6.45 6.47
CA SER A 81 4.21 6.07 6.97
C SER A 81 4.29 5.89 8.49
N LYS A 82 3.24 6.29 9.22
CA LYS A 82 3.13 6.09 10.67
C LYS A 82 2.45 4.77 11.05
N THR A 83 1.89 4.04 10.08
CA THR A 83 1.21 2.76 10.29
C THR A 83 2.22 1.62 10.48
N GLU A 84 1.85 0.58 11.20
CA GLU A 84 2.64 -0.66 11.27
C GLU A 84 2.66 -1.37 9.93
N ALA A 85 1.53 -1.35 9.20
CA ALA A 85 1.45 -1.89 7.85
C ALA A 85 2.54 -1.30 6.93
N TYR A 86 2.80 0.01 7.03
CA TYR A 86 3.92 0.64 6.31
C TYR A 86 5.28 0.14 6.78
N LYS A 87 5.53 0.02 8.08
CA LYS A 87 6.83 -0.41 8.60
C LYS A 87 7.17 -1.82 8.11
N ILE A 88 6.19 -2.72 8.14
CA ILE A 88 6.31 -4.09 7.61
C ILE A 88 6.55 -4.06 6.10
N LEU A 89 5.80 -3.22 5.36
CA LEU A 89 6.01 -3.04 3.92
C LEU A 89 7.43 -2.55 3.60
N LEU A 90 7.91 -1.55 4.34
CA LEU A 90 9.25 -0.99 4.15
C LEU A 90 10.33 -2.05 4.39
N ASP A 91 10.23 -2.80 5.48
CA ASP A 91 11.15 -3.89 5.81
C ASP A 91 11.20 -4.97 4.72
N VAL A 92 10.04 -5.35 4.16
CA VAL A 92 9.99 -6.33 3.06
C VAL A 92 10.58 -5.75 1.77
N ILE A 93 10.31 -4.48 1.45
CA ILE A 93 10.84 -3.82 0.25
C ILE A 93 12.36 -3.69 0.34
N THR A 94 12.91 -3.19 1.45
CA THR A 94 14.36 -3.02 1.61
C THR A 94 15.09 -4.37 1.56
N THR A 95 14.46 -5.45 2.03
CA THR A 95 14.99 -6.81 1.90
C THR A 95 14.96 -7.32 0.45
N LYS A 96 13.89 -7.04 -0.30
CA LYS A 96 13.70 -7.53 -1.69
C LYS A 96 14.41 -6.68 -2.74
N PHE A 97 14.69 -5.42 -2.42
CA PHE A 97 15.30 -4.42 -3.30
C PHE A 97 16.47 -3.73 -2.58
N PRO A 98 17.57 -4.46 -2.28
CA PRO A 98 18.68 -3.93 -1.50
C PRO A 98 19.39 -2.74 -2.15
N ASP A 99 19.34 -2.65 -3.49
CA ASP A 99 19.98 -1.57 -4.27
C ASP A 99 19.07 -0.34 -4.41
N THR A 100 17.80 -0.43 -4.01
CA THR A 100 16.86 0.69 -4.11
C THR A 100 16.99 1.59 -2.89
N ASN A 101 17.38 2.84 -3.11
CA ASN A 101 17.53 3.81 -2.03
C ASN A 101 16.17 4.26 -1.44
N GLN A 102 16.20 4.74 -0.20
CA GLN A 102 15.02 5.19 0.52
C GLN A 102 14.24 6.30 -0.22
N LYS A 103 14.93 7.21 -0.93
CA LYS A 103 14.28 8.31 -1.66
C LYS A 103 13.42 7.78 -2.80
N GLU A 104 13.90 6.77 -3.51
CA GLU A 104 13.16 6.12 -4.59
C GLU A 104 11.94 5.37 -4.06
N ILE A 105 12.07 4.67 -2.93
CA ILE A 105 10.94 4.01 -2.26
C ILE A 105 9.87 5.05 -1.88
N CYS A 106 10.27 6.10 -1.17
CA CYS A 106 9.38 7.17 -0.74
C CYS A 106 8.69 7.87 -1.92
N SER A 107 9.43 8.15 -2.99
CA SER A 107 8.90 8.77 -4.20
C SER A 107 7.88 7.87 -4.89
N THR A 108 8.19 6.58 -5.04
CA THR A 108 7.29 5.60 -5.68
C THR A 108 6.02 5.39 -4.86
N LEU A 109 6.14 5.29 -3.54
CA LEU A 109 5.00 5.20 -2.64
C LEU A 109 4.13 6.48 -2.67
N SER A 110 4.75 7.66 -2.70
CA SER A 110 4.02 8.93 -2.80
C SER A 110 3.20 9.02 -4.08
N ARG A 111 3.81 8.68 -5.23
CA ARG A 111 3.11 8.58 -6.52
C ARG A 111 1.99 7.54 -6.47
N TRP A 112 2.22 6.42 -5.78
CA TRP A 112 1.21 5.38 -5.62
C TRP A 112 -0.01 5.92 -4.87
N PHE A 113 0.17 6.66 -3.77
CA PHE A 113 -0.95 7.23 -3.02
C PHE A 113 -1.67 8.35 -3.77
N SER A 114 -0.94 9.23 -4.47
CA SER A 114 -1.55 10.33 -5.22
C SER A 114 -2.36 9.85 -6.44
N GLY A 115 -1.97 8.73 -7.06
CA GLY A 115 -2.67 8.11 -8.20
C GLY A 115 -4.00 7.41 -7.88
N ALA A 116 -4.56 7.56 -6.68
CA ALA A 116 -5.80 6.89 -6.26
C ALA A 116 -6.97 7.08 -7.23
N LYS A 117 -7.10 8.29 -7.80
CA LYS A 117 -8.20 8.67 -8.70
C LYS A 117 -8.14 7.89 -10.03
N ASP A 118 -6.95 7.65 -10.55
CA ASP A 118 -6.73 7.05 -11.86
C ASP A 118 -6.90 5.51 -11.86
N ARG A 119 -6.82 4.87 -10.68
CA ARG A 119 -6.87 3.40 -10.57
C ARG A 119 -8.21 2.75 -10.87
N GLU A 120 -9.32 3.46 -10.74
CA GLU A 120 -10.62 2.94 -11.20
C GLU A 120 -10.97 3.34 -12.63
N ARG A 121 -10.34 4.38 -13.18
CA ARG A 121 -10.52 4.74 -14.60
C ARG A 121 -9.74 3.83 -15.56
N GLY A 122 -9.05 2.81 -15.05
CA GLY A 122 -8.24 1.86 -15.81
C GLY A 122 -8.96 0.79 -16.64
N LYS A 123 -10.27 0.93 -16.91
CA LYS A 123 -10.97 0.21 -18.00
C LYS A 123 -12.08 1.04 -18.64
N LYS A 124 -11.80 2.26 -19.11
CA LYS A 124 -12.46 2.66 -20.37
C LYS A 124 -11.70 1.97 -21.48
N LYS A 125 -12.27 0.86 -21.98
CA LYS A 125 -11.92 0.27 -23.27
C LYS A 125 -11.69 1.43 -24.24
N GLY A 126 -10.54 1.44 -24.92
CA GLY A 126 -10.33 2.32 -26.05
C GLY A 126 -11.54 2.16 -26.95
N VAL A 127 -12.31 3.24 -27.10
CA VAL A 127 -13.28 3.32 -28.18
C VAL A 127 -12.43 3.31 -29.44
N LEU A 128 -12.33 2.14 -30.06
CA LEU A 128 -11.94 2.02 -31.46
C LEU A 128 -12.84 2.99 -32.22
N ARG A 129 -12.26 4.10 -32.65
CA ARG A 129 -12.87 4.94 -33.68
C ARG A 129 -12.69 4.16 -34.98
N ASN A 130 -13.79 3.56 -35.44
CA ASN A 130 -13.97 3.23 -36.85
C ASN A 130 -14.01 4.52 -37.68
#